data_AF-A0A6P1F8L8-F1
#
_entry.id   AF-A0A6P1F8L8-F1
#
_cell.length_a   1.000
_cell.length_b   1.000
_cell.length_c   1.000
_cell.angle_alpha   90.00
_cell.angle_beta   90.00
_cell.angle_gamma   90.00
#
_symmetry.space_group_name_H-M   'P 1'
#
loop_
_entity.id
_entity.type
_entity.pdbx_description
1 polymer ?
#
loop_
_entity_poly.entity_id
_entity_poly.type
_entity_poly.pdbx_seq_one_letter_code
_entity_poly.pdbx_strand_id
1 'polypeptide(L)' 'MSESGSSQTLNAGRPANFIRWVRTRDRWFPEILRGRYLGTTAEGWEVSADGETRFLDQSVWAVYK' A
#
# COMPACT_ATOMS: atom_id res chain seq x y z
N MET A 1 10.42 -21.47 -1.50
CA MET A 1 10.27 -20.63 -2.70
C MET A 1 10.09 -19.21 -2.20
N SER A 2 11.14 -18.41 -2.24
CA SER A 2 11.12 -17.05 -1.75
C SER A 2 10.82 -16.15 -2.94
N GLU A 3 9.56 -15.75 -3.11
CA GLU A 3 9.23 -14.67 -4.02
C GLU A 3 9.85 -13.40 -3.44
N SER A 4 10.99 -13.02 -4.01
CA SER A 4 11.61 -11.72 -3.78
C SER A 4 10.71 -10.69 -4.47
N GLY A 5 9.64 -10.29 -3.79
CA GLY A 5 8.93 -9.06 -4.11
C GLY A 5 9.96 -7.95 -4.09
N SER A 6 10.14 -7.29 -5.23
CA SER A 6 11.07 -6.19 -5.40
C SER A 6 10.93 -5.21 -4.24
N SER A 7 11.98 -5.05 -3.43
CA SER A 7 12.02 -4.02 -2.39
C SER A 7 12.01 -2.67 -3.08
N GLN A 8 10.81 -2.18 -3.38
CA GLN A 8 10.62 -0.86 -3.93
C GLN A 8 10.84 0.11 -2.78
N THR A 9 12.01 0.77 -2.77
CA THR A 9 12.35 1.73 -1.73
C THR A 9 11.39 2.91 -1.78
N LEU A 10 10.48 2.98 -0.82
CA LEU A 10 9.63 4.13 -0.58
C LEU A 10 10.40 5.18 0.22
N ASN A 11 10.25 6.44 -0.16
CA ASN A 11 10.91 7.58 0.49
C ASN A 11 9.89 8.40 1.28
N ALA A 12 10.13 8.59 2.58
CA ALA A 12 9.21 9.33 3.44
C ALA A 12 8.93 10.74 2.88
N GLY A 13 7.68 11.18 2.99
CA GLY A 13 7.16 12.43 2.45
C GLY A 13 6.89 12.43 0.94
N ARG A 14 7.28 11.38 0.20
CA ARG A 14 7.04 11.28 -1.25
C ARG A 14 5.70 10.61 -1.57
N PRO A 15 5.08 10.96 -2.72
CA PRO A 15 3.91 10.24 -3.20
C PRO A 15 4.21 8.75 -3.42
N ALA A 16 3.24 7.91 -3.08
CA ALA A 16 3.25 6.49 -3.34
C ALA A 16 1.82 6.01 -3.68
N ASN A 17 1.72 5.01 -4.54
CA ASN A 17 0.46 4.38 -4.92
C ASN A 17 0.39 2.98 -4.32
N PHE A 18 -0.73 2.70 -3.67
CA PHE A 18 -1.02 1.42 -3.06
C PHE A 18 -2.26 0.82 -3.71
N ILE A 19 -2.26 -0.50 -3.82
CA ILE A 19 -3.38 -1.27 -4.38
C ILE A 19 -3.68 -2.45 -3.48
N ARG A 20 -4.96 -2.72 -3.25
CA ARG A 20 -5.45 -4.00 -2.73
C ARG A 20 -6.53 -4.56 -3.64
N TRP A 21 -6.75 -5.85 -3.59
CA TRP A 21 -7.86 -6.50 -4.27
C TRP A 21 -8.97 -6.78 -3.27
N VAL A 22 -10.16 -6.25 -3.54
CA VAL A 22 -11.34 -6.47 -2.71
C VAL A 22 -12.32 -7.33 -3.48
N ARG A 23 -12.78 -8.41 -2.85
CA ARG A 23 -13.80 -9.27 -3.42
C ARG A 23 -15.18 -8.71 -3.11
N THR A 24 -15.94 -8.39 -4.15
CA THR A 24 -17.34 -7.99 -4.04
C THR A 24 -18.20 -8.94 -4.85
N ARG A 25 -19.08 -9.69 -4.17
CA ARG A 25 -19.82 -10.82 -4.76
C ARG A 25 -18.83 -11.80 -5.43
N ASP A 26 -19.00 -12.04 -6.72
CA ASP A 26 -18.21 -13.00 -7.50
C ASP A 26 -17.11 -12.35 -8.36
N ARG A 27 -16.74 -11.09 -8.05
CA ARG A 27 -15.72 -10.36 -8.80
C ARG A 27 -14.70 -9.71 -7.87
N TRP A 28 -13.47 -9.63 -8.36
CA TRP A 28 -12.39 -8.89 -7.73
C TRP A 28 -12.32 -7.49 -8.32
N PHE A 29 -12.15 -6.50 -7.45
CA PHE A 29 -12.00 -5.11 -7.85
C PHE A 29 -10.73 -4.54 -7.21
N PRO A 30 -9.95 -3.75 -7.95
CA PRO A 30 -8.83 -3.05 -7.38
C PRO A 30 -9.33 -1.85 -6.58
N GLU A 31 -8.85 -1.72 -5.35
CA GLU A 31 -8.96 -0.50 -4.58
C GLU A 31 -7.59 0.18 -4.57
N ILE A 32 -7.56 1.44 -5.00
CA ILE A 32 -6.33 2.23 -5.13
C ILE A 32 -6.34 3.30 -4.06
N LEU A 33 -5.23 3.40 -3.33
CA LEU A 33 -4.96 4.49 -2.42
C LEU A 33 -3.72 5.25 -2.89
N ARG A 34 -3.88 6.54 -3.12
CA ARG A 34 -2.78 7.46 -3.46
C ARG A 34 -2.54 8.35 -2.26
N GLY A 35 -1.31 8.41 -1.79
CA GLY A 35 -0.98 9.20 -0.62
C GLY A 35 0.50 9.54 -0.54
N ARG A 36 0.88 10.25 0.51
CA ARG A 36 2.29 10.46 0.86
C ARG A 36 2.71 9.37 1.82
N TYR A 37 3.74 8.62 1.45
CA TYR A 37 4.33 7.63 2.34
C TYR A 37 4.99 8.33 3.53
N LEU A 38 4.69 7.91 4.76
CA LEU A 38 5.23 8.49 5.99
C LEU A 38 6.32 7.60 6.59
N GLY A 39 6.19 6.29 6.47
CA GLY A 39 7.13 5.33 7.02
C GLY A 39 6.63 3.89 6.93
N THR A 40 7.49 2.94 7.27
CA THR A 40 7.16 1.51 7.32
C THR A 40 7.28 1.02 8.74
N THR A 41 6.36 0.15 9.13
CA THR A 41 6.47 -0.67 10.34
C THR A 41 6.88 -2.08 9.92
N ALA A 42 6.95 -3.02 10.88
CA ALA A 42 7.16 -4.43 10.58
C ALA A 42 5.97 -5.07 9.83
N GLU A 43 4.78 -4.45 9.91
CA GLU A 43 3.51 -5.02 9.44
C GLU A 43 2.97 -4.32 8.19
N GLY A 44 3.49 -3.15 7.84
CA GLY A 44 2.93 -2.36 6.75
C GLY A 44 3.49 -0.94 6.64
N TRP A 45 2.69 -0.07 6.03
CA TRP A 45 3.07 1.31 5.75
C TRP A 45 2.12 2.31 6.38
N GLU A 46 2.67 3.41 6.89
CA GLU A 46 1.92 4.60 7.26
C GLU A 46 1.86 5.56 6.07
N VAL A 47 0.67 6.04 5.76
CA VAL A 47 0.39 6.86 4.58
C VAL A 47 -0.54 8.01 4.95
N SER A 48 -0.18 9.22 4.54
CA SER A 48 -1.10 10.36 4.58
C SER A 48 -1.92 10.42 3.29
N ALA A 49 -3.24 10.25 3.40
CA ALA A 49 -4.19 10.34 2.29
C ALA A 49 -5.45 11.07 2.77
N ASP A 50 -5.98 11.95 1.92
CA ASP A 50 -7.20 12.74 2.22
C ASP A 50 -7.15 13.54 3.53
N GLY A 51 -5.95 13.96 3.95
CA GLY A 51 -5.75 14.70 5.21
C GLY A 51 -5.66 13.82 6.46
N GLU A 52 -5.75 12.50 6.32
CA GLU A 52 -5.68 11.53 7.41
C GLU A 52 -4.43 10.66 7.30
N THR A 53 -3.91 10.21 8.45
CA THR A 53 -2.92 9.14 8.50
C THR A 53 -3.62 7.79 8.52
N ARG A 54 -3.24 6.90 7.61
CA ARG A 54 -3.78 5.55 7.49
C ARG A 54 -2.65 4.53 7.56
N PHE A 55 -2.92 3.41 8.21
CA PHE A 55 -2.04 2.25 8.21
C PHE A 55 -2.50 1.25 7.14
N LEU A 56 -1.57 0.76 6.33
CA LEU A 56 -1.79 -0.21 5.27
C LEU A 56 -1.01 -1.49 5.55
N ASP A 57 -1.73 -2.55 5.90
CA ASP A 57 -1.18 -3.89 6.15
C ASP A 57 -0.56 -4.48 4.87
N GLN A 58 0.71 -4.90 4.93
CA GLN A 58 1.45 -5.44 3.78
C GLN A 58 0.95 -6.81 3.29
N SER A 59 0.15 -7.52 4.09
CA SER A 59 -0.52 -8.75 3.68
C SER A 59 -1.76 -8.50 2.80
N VAL A 60 -2.28 -7.27 2.82
CA VAL A 60 -3.49 -6.86 2.08
C VAL A 60 -3.16 -5.89 0.95
N TRP A 61 -2.21 -4.99 1.17
CA TRP A 61 -1.83 -3.94 0.25
C TRP A 61 -0.49 -4.20 -0.40
N ALA A 62 -0.34 -3.75 -1.64
CA ALA A 62 0.91 -3.73 -2.38
C ALA A 62 1.21 -2.33 -2.90
N VAL A 63 2.49 -2.03 -3.09
CA VAL A 63 2.96 -0.80 -3.75
C VAL A 63 3.04 -1.03 -5.26
N TYR A 64 2.65 -0.04 -6.07
CA TYR A 64 2.82 -0.10 -7.52
C TYR A 64 3.27 1.25 -8.11
N LYS A 65 3.73 1.25 -9.38
CA LYS A 65 4.13 2.46 -10.13
C LYS A 65 3.10 2.82 -11.18
#